data_AF-A0A3P9MYF4-F1
#
_entry.id   AF-A0A3P9MYF4-F1
#
_cell.length_a   1.000
_cell.length_b   1.000
_cell.length_c   1.000
_cell.angle_alpha   90.00
_cell.angle_beta   90.00
_cell.angle_gamma   90.00
#
_symmetry.space_group_name_H-M   'P 1'
#
loop_
_entity.id
_entity.type
_entity.pdbx_description
1 polymer ?
#
loop_
_entity_poly.entity_id
_entity_poly.type
_entity_poly.pdbx_seq_one_letter_code
_entity_poly.pdbx_strand_id
1 'polypeptide(L)'
;MLSLSYSLLHLMVKEWQLELPTLLISVHGGLQNFDLPPKLKQVFGRGTGATLSSRVIRHVGDALKDHSSKSRGKVCAIGIAPWGIVENKEDLIGKDVTRPYQTMSNPLSKLSVLNSSHSHFILSDNGTTGKYGAEVRLRRQLEKHVSLQKINTRLGQGVPVVCLILEGGPNVISIVLESLKEEPPVPVVVCDGSGRASDIISFAHRYCEEDGLVNESVKDQLLVTIQKTFNYSRSQAQQIFQMVMECMKKKALVGQQSILHSDAANISVSSGTNASASDQLSLALAWNRVDIARSQIFVYGLHWPVSAAAILGPSG
;
A
#
# COMPACT_ATOMS: atom_id res chain seq x y z
N MET A 1 13.02 14.70 17.15
CA MET A 1 11.96 13.81 16.57
C MET A 1 12.19 13.49 15.09
N LEU A 2 12.55 14.45 14.23
CA LEU A 2 13.13 14.19 12.89
C LEU A 2 14.32 13.21 12.89
N SER A 3 15.03 13.15 14.03
CA SER A 3 16.15 12.23 14.26
C SER A 3 15.79 10.75 14.15
N LEU A 4 14.58 10.30 14.52
CA LEU A 4 14.29 8.85 14.55
C LEU A 4 14.11 8.26 13.14
N SER A 5 13.35 8.93 12.27
CA SER A 5 13.16 8.50 10.88
C SER A 5 14.46 8.56 10.09
N TYR A 6 15.31 9.55 10.37
CA TYR A 6 16.66 9.63 9.80
C TYR A 6 17.52 8.45 10.25
N SER A 7 17.56 8.14 11.55
CA SER A 7 18.31 7.00 12.07
C SER A 7 17.81 5.68 11.50
N LEU A 8 16.49 5.50 11.29
CA LEU A 8 15.94 4.31 10.66
C LEU A 8 16.34 4.18 9.19
N LEU A 9 16.27 5.27 8.42
CA LEU A 9 16.72 5.24 7.03
C LEU A 9 18.23 4.97 6.95
N HIS A 10 19.02 5.56 7.85
CA HIS A 10 20.45 5.30 7.94
C HIS A 10 20.72 3.83 8.27
N LEU A 11 20.03 3.25 9.25
CA LEU A 11 20.09 1.83 9.57
C LEU A 11 19.80 0.97 8.33
N MET A 12 18.72 1.27 7.61
CA MET A 12 18.30 0.54 6.42
C MET A 12 19.36 0.60 5.30
N VAL A 13 19.91 1.78 5.03
CA VAL A 13 20.83 1.96 3.90
C VAL A 13 22.27 1.57 4.23
N LYS A 14 22.74 1.86 5.45
CA LYS A 14 24.14 1.64 5.85
C LYS A 14 24.38 0.30 6.50
N GLU A 15 23.56 -0.07 7.48
CA GLU A 15 23.75 -1.31 8.25
C GLU A 15 23.09 -2.51 7.56
N TRP A 16 21.85 -2.36 7.09
CA TRP A 16 21.16 -3.41 6.35
C TRP A 16 21.54 -3.47 4.87
N GLN A 17 22.35 -2.50 4.40
CA GLN A 17 22.83 -2.42 3.01
C GLN A 17 21.69 -2.48 1.98
N LEU A 18 20.54 -1.87 2.30
CA LEU A 18 19.43 -1.74 1.37
C LEU A 18 19.67 -0.58 0.40
N GLU A 19 19.30 -0.79 -0.87
CA GLU A 19 19.25 0.28 -1.84
C GLU A 19 18.05 1.20 -1.57
N LEU A 20 18.20 2.49 -1.91
CA LEU A 20 17.07 3.41 -1.86
C LEU A 20 16.01 2.95 -2.88
N PRO A 21 14.74 2.79 -2.45
CA PRO A 21 13.70 2.28 -3.34
C PRO A 21 13.40 3.30 -4.44
N THR A 22 13.18 2.83 -5.67
CA THR A 22 12.66 3.65 -6.77
C THR A 22 11.15 3.88 -6.67
N LEU A 23 10.46 3.11 -5.83
CA LEU A 23 9.04 3.19 -5.52
C LEU A 23 8.81 2.61 -4.11
N LEU A 24 8.00 3.29 -3.31
CA LEU A 24 7.52 2.76 -2.03
C LEU A 24 6.04 2.36 -2.13
N ILE A 25 5.74 1.09 -1.91
CA ILE A 25 4.36 0.59 -1.80
C ILE A 25 4.04 0.37 -0.33
N SER A 26 3.12 1.19 0.18
CA SER A 26 2.64 1.15 1.54
C SER A 26 1.38 0.30 1.61
N VAL A 27 1.49 -0.94 2.12
CA VAL A 27 0.34 -1.87 2.17
C VAL A 27 -0.41 -1.80 3.49
N HIS A 28 -1.73 -1.63 3.42
CA HIS A 28 -2.64 -1.58 4.56
C HIS A 28 -3.82 -2.52 4.38
N GLY A 29 -4.42 -2.93 5.50
CA GLY A 29 -5.63 -3.74 5.48
C GLY A 29 -6.03 -4.30 6.83
N GLY A 30 -6.79 -5.40 6.82
CA GLY A 30 -7.35 -6.02 8.03
C GLY A 30 -6.30 -6.55 9.01
N LEU A 31 -6.45 -6.18 10.30
CA LEU A 31 -5.69 -6.76 11.42
C LEU A 31 -6.17 -8.17 11.78
N GLN A 32 -7.43 -8.49 11.46
CA GLN A 32 -8.04 -9.79 11.74
C GLN A 32 -7.81 -10.77 10.58
N ASN A 33 -7.97 -12.06 10.85
CA ASN A 33 -7.90 -13.08 9.80
C ASN A 33 -9.11 -12.95 8.86
N PHE A 34 -8.88 -12.82 7.56
CA PHE A 34 -9.90 -12.88 6.51
C PHE A 34 -9.44 -13.73 5.32
N ASP A 35 -10.35 -14.49 4.72
CA ASP A 35 -10.08 -15.20 3.47
C ASP A 35 -10.28 -14.31 2.26
N LEU A 36 -9.20 -14.02 1.54
CA LEU A 36 -9.33 -13.53 0.18
C LEU A 36 -10.09 -14.57 -0.66
N PRO A 37 -11.09 -14.14 -1.44
CA PRO A 37 -11.74 -14.98 -2.43
C PRO A 37 -10.71 -15.74 -3.30
N PRO A 38 -10.98 -16.99 -3.74
CA PRO A 38 -10.03 -17.81 -4.50
C PRO A 38 -9.42 -17.12 -5.74
N LYS A 39 -10.18 -16.21 -6.36
CA LYS A 39 -9.74 -15.41 -7.51
C LYS A 39 -8.64 -14.39 -7.14
N LEU A 40 -8.75 -13.79 -5.96
CA LEU A 40 -7.75 -12.88 -5.40
C LEU A 40 -6.46 -13.61 -5.01
N LYS A 41 -6.57 -14.84 -4.51
CA LYS A 41 -5.41 -15.71 -4.23
C LYS A 41 -4.59 -16.03 -5.48
N GLN A 42 -5.14 -15.97 -6.69
CA GLN A 42 -4.34 -16.16 -7.91
C GLN A 42 -3.47 -14.95 -8.26
N VAL A 43 -3.92 -13.73 -7.92
CA VAL A 43 -3.20 -12.47 -8.18
C VAL A 43 -2.18 -12.17 -7.09
N PHE A 44 -2.48 -12.52 -5.84
CA PHE A 44 -1.62 -12.31 -4.66
C PHE A 44 -0.83 -13.56 -4.21
N GLY A 45 -0.79 -14.62 -5.01
CA GLY A 45 -0.04 -15.85 -4.71
C GLY A 45 -0.84 -16.95 -3.99
N ARG A 46 -0.54 -18.22 -4.33
CA ARG A 46 -1.26 -19.41 -3.82
C ARG A 46 -0.74 -19.81 -2.43
N GLY A 47 -1.33 -19.29 -1.36
CA GLY A 47 -1.02 -19.75 0.01
C GLY A 47 -1.87 -20.94 0.45
N THR A 48 -1.30 -22.15 0.45
CA THR A 48 -1.75 -23.29 1.27
C THR A 48 -1.02 -23.24 2.62
N GLY A 49 -1.73 -23.14 3.75
CA GLY A 49 -1.14 -23.42 5.07
C GLY A 49 -1.51 -22.44 6.18
N ALA A 50 -2.05 -22.99 7.27
CA ALA A 50 -2.45 -22.29 8.47
C ALA A 50 -1.25 -21.72 9.25
N THR A 51 -1.27 -20.43 9.53
CA THR A 51 -0.60 -19.78 10.68
C THR A 51 -1.47 -18.58 11.08
N LEU A 52 -1.20 -17.78 12.13
CA LEU A 52 -2.02 -16.62 12.54
C LEU A 52 -1.21 -15.30 12.59
N SER A 53 -1.13 -14.61 11.45
CA SER A 53 -0.55 -13.27 11.26
C SER A 53 -1.45 -12.59 10.23
N SER A 54 -1.73 -11.29 10.41
CA SER A 54 -2.78 -10.60 9.64
C SER A 54 -2.66 -10.89 8.14
N ARG A 55 -3.74 -11.39 7.53
CA ARG A 55 -3.68 -12.06 6.21
C ARG A 55 -3.22 -11.14 5.07
N VAL A 56 -3.29 -9.81 5.21
CA VAL A 56 -2.64 -8.84 4.29
C VAL A 56 -1.14 -9.07 4.22
N ILE A 57 -0.49 -9.15 5.38
CA ILE A 57 0.96 -9.35 5.53
C ILE A 57 1.35 -10.71 4.92
N ARG A 58 0.44 -11.71 4.97
CA ARG A 58 0.62 -12.98 4.25
C ARG A 58 0.50 -12.87 2.75
N HIS A 59 -0.59 -12.31 2.24
CA HIS A 59 -0.84 -12.23 0.80
C HIS A 59 0.26 -11.44 0.09
N VAL A 60 0.75 -10.36 0.72
CA VAL A 60 1.95 -9.67 0.23
C VAL A 60 3.18 -10.59 0.31
N GLY A 61 3.41 -11.24 1.45
CA GLY A 61 4.52 -12.17 1.62
C GLY A 61 4.55 -13.35 0.64
N ASP A 62 3.40 -13.90 0.29
CA ASP A 62 3.26 -15.04 -0.61
C ASP A 62 3.44 -14.60 -2.06
N ALA A 63 2.85 -13.46 -2.45
CA ALA A 63 3.14 -12.83 -3.75
C ALA A 63 4.65 -12.64 -3.93
N LEU A 64 5.35 -12.20 -2.89
CA LEU A 64 6.81 -12.01 -2.94
C LEU A 64 7.57 -13.33 -3.11
N LYS A 65 7.14 -14.42 -2.46
CA LYS A 65 7.74 -15.76 -2.63
C LYS A 65 7.53 -16.27 -4.06
N ASP A 66 6.31 -16.15 -4.59
CA ASP A 66 5.97 -16.58 -5.95
C ASP A 66 6.68 -15.72 -7.03
N HIS A 67 6.93 -14.44 -6.75
CA HIS A 67 7.67 -13.54 -7.64
C HIS A 67 9.20 -13.67 -7.55
N SER A 68 9.75 -14.08 -6.41
CA SER A 68 11.20 -14.23 -6.20
C SER A 68 11.84 -15.24 -7.16
N SER A 69 11.06 -16.22 -7.63
CA SER A 69 11.50 -17.26 -8.57
C SER A 69 11.45 -16.84 -10.04
N LYS A 70 10.86 -15.68 -10.39
CA LYS A 70 10.63 -15.24 -11.79
C LYS A 70 11.17 -13.84 -12.14
N SER A 71 11.46 -12.99 -11.16
CA SER A 71 11.86 -11.60 -11.35
C SER A 71 13.37 -11.39 -11.13
N ARG A 72 14.02 -10.61 -12.01
CA ARG A 72 15.42 -10.14 -11.83
C ARG A 72 15.55 -8.99 -10.81
N GLY A 73 14.44 -8.40 -10.34
CA GLY A 73 14.43 -7.30 -9.37
C GLY A 73 14.31 -7.80 -7.92
N LYS A 74 15.16 -7.26 -7.03
CA LYS A 74 15.15 -7.57 -5.59
C LYS A 74 14.04 -6.79 -4.90
N VAL A 75 12.93 -7.45 -4.58
CA VAL A 75 11.85 -6.82 -3.79
C VAL A 75 12.20 -6.91 -2.31
N CYS A 76 12.21 -5.78 -1.62
CA CYS A 76 12.44 -5.71 -0.18
C CYS A 76 11.11 -5.51 0.55
N ALA A 77 10.74 -6.46 1.42
CA ALA A 77 9.58 -6.36 2.29
C ALA A 77 10.01 -6.10 3.73
N ILE A 78 9.53 -4.99 4.29
CA ILE A 78 9.84 -4.53 5.64
C ILE A 78 8.55 -4.51 6.44
N GLY A 79 8.49 -5.34 7.49
CA GLY A 79 7.34 -5.39 8.39
C GLY A 79 7.52 -4.39 9.52
N ILE A 80 6.56 -3.49 9.71
CA ILE A 80 6.56 -2.59 10.87
C ILE A 80 5.47 -3.07 11.81
N ALA A 81 5.86 -3.58 12.98
CA ALA A 81 4.94 -4.19 13.94
C ALA A 81 5.11 -3.60 15.34
N PRO A 82 4.03 -3.46 16.13
CA PRO A 82 4.15 -3.04 17.51
C PRO A 82 4.78 -4.16 18.36
N TRP A 83 5.82 -3.86 19.14
CA TRP A 83 6.49 -4.84 20.02
C TRP A 83 5.52 -5.53 20.98
N GLY A 84 4.52 -4.78 21.47
CA GLY A 84 3.51 -5.25 22.39
C GLY A 84 2.64 -6.41 21.89
N ILE A 85 2.52 -6.62 20.58
CA ILE A 85 1.68 -7.68 19.99
C ILE A 85 2.47 -8.91 19.56
N VAL A 86 3.80 -8.87 19.62
CA VAL A 86 4.64 -9.95 19.07
C VAL A 86 4.59 -11.16 20.01
N GLU A 87 4.12 -12.29 19.49
CA GLU A 87 4.17 -13.58 20.17
C GLU A 87 5.62 -14.02 20.35
N ASN A 88 5.97 -14.64 21.49
CA ASN A 88 7.33 -15.10 21.79
C ASN A 88 8.42 -14.01 21.66
N LYS A 89 8.06 -12.74 21.91
CA LYS A 89 9.01 -11.61 21.80
C LYS A 89 10.21 -11.75 22.73
N GLU A 90 10.09 -12.48 23.83
CA GLU A 90 11.18 -12.74 24.78
C GLU A 90 12.36 -13.46 24.11
N ASP A 91 12.11 -14.28 23.08
CA ASP A 91 13.16 -14.95 22.30
C ASP A 91 14.07 -13.96 21.57
N LEU A 92 13.54 -12.77 21.24
CA LEU A 92 14.25 -11.72 20.51
C LEU A 92 15.05 -10.81 21.46
N ILE A 93 14.93 -10.96 22.78
CA ILE A 93 15.62 -10.10 23.73
C ILE A 93 17.09 -10.51 23.88
N GLY A 94 17.97 -9.53 23.68
CA GLY A 94 19.38 -9.65 23.95
C GLY A 94 20.14 -8.44 23.43
N LYS A 95 21.37 -8.27 23.90
CA LYS A 95 22.27 -7.21 23.46
C LYS A 95 23.39 -7.83 22.63
N ASP A 96 23.61 -7.32 21.42
CA ASP A 96 24.66 -7.75 20.49
C ASP A 96 24.66 -9.27 20.22
N VAL A 97 23.45 -9.86 20.16
CA VAL A 97 23.25 -11.30 19.93
C VAL A 97 22.29 -11.56 18.78
N THR A 98 22.51 -12.68 18.09
CA THR A 98 21.54 -13.25 17.14
C THR A 98 20.73 -14.31 17.86
N ARG A 99 19.39 -14.20 17.78
CA ARG A 99 18.47 -15.15 18.40
C ARG A 99 17.54 -15.76 17.34
N PRO A 100 17.31 -17.08 17.37
CA PRO A 100 16.26 -17.67 16.56
C PRO A 100 14.89 -17.23 17.09
N TYR A 101 13.97 -16.92 16.18
CA TYR A 101 12.58 -16.62 16.50
C TYR A 101 11.68 -17.76 16.03
N GLN A 102 10.86 -18.31 16.92
CA GLN A 102 9.93 -19.39 16.57
C GLN A 102 8.54 -18.85 16.25
N THR A 103 8.06 -19.10 15.03
CA THR A 103 6.73 -18.72 14.55
C THR A 103 5.63 -19.69 14.99
N MET A 104 5.68 -20.16 16.25
CA MET A 104 4.69 -21.06 16.82
C MET A 104 3.49 -20.24 17.30
N SER A 105 2.36 -20.31 16.61
CA SER A 105 1.13 -19.61 17.02
C SER A 105 0.43 -20.37 18.15
N ASN A 106 0.12 -19.68 19.25
CA ASN A 106 -0.75 -20.21 20.29
C ASN A 106 -2.21 -19.88 19.97
N PRO A 107 -3.11 -20.86 19.76
CA PRO A 107 -4.51 -20.63 19.42
C PRO A 107 -5.29 -19.82 20.48
N LEU A 108 -4.82 -19.82 21.72
CA LEU A 108 -5.44 -19.09 22.84
C LEU A 108 -4.88 -17.67 23.01
N SER A 109 -3.78 -17.36 22.33
CA SER A 109 -3.13 -16.05 22.41
C SER A 109 -3.83 -15.04 21.51
N LYS A 110 -3.90 -13.80 22.00
CA LYS A 110 -4.36 -12.64 21.22
C LYS A 110 -3.20 -11.90 20.53
N LEU A 111 -1.97 -12.39 20.71
CA LEU A 111 -0.76 -11.86 20.08
C LEU A 111 -0.63 -12.41 18.66
N SER A 112 0.37 -11.95 17.94
CA SER A 112 0.60 -12.29 16.53
C SER A 112 2.05 -12.68 16.29
N VAL A 113 2.25 -13.71 15.46
CA VAL A 113 3.59 -14.13 15.04
C VAL A 113 4.10 -13.27 13.89
N LEU A 114 5.40 -13.02 13.83
CA LEU A 114 6.04 -12.35 12.69
C LEU A 114 5.98 -13.25 11.44
N ASN A 115 5.87 -12.64 10.26
CA ASN A 115 5.79 -13.37 8.99
C ASN A 115 7.18 -13.59 8.36
N SER A 116 7.58 -14.85 8.20
CA SER A 116 8.87 -15.23 7.58
C SER A 116 9.04 -14.83 6.11
N SER A 117 7.98 -14.40 5.42
CA SER A 117 8.07 -13.83 4.07
C SER A 117 8.64 -12.40 4.03
N HIS A 118 8.73 -11.71 5.17
CA HIS A 118 9.37 -10.39 5.23
C HIS A 118 10.89 -10.54 5.35
N SER A 119 11.61 -9.67 4.66
CA SER A 119 13.07 -9.64 4.71
C SER A 119 13.61 -8.98 5.99
N HIS A 120 12.90 -7.98 6.51
CA HIS A 120 13.30 -7.20 7.68
C HIS A 120 12.07 -6.85 8.52
N PHE A 121 12.29 -6.59 9.81
CA PHE A 121 11.28 -6.09 10.73
C PHE A 121 11.77 -4.88 11.49
N ILE A 122 10.88 -3.89 11.65
CA ILE A 122 11.03 -2.77 12.58
C ILE A 122 9.97 -2.97 13.67
N LEU A 123 10.42 -3.21 14.90
CA LEU A 123 9.53 -3.45 16.04
C LEU A 123 9.38 -2.16 16.85
N SER A 124 8.20 -1.56 16.80
CA SER A 124 7.92 -0.27 17.45
C SER A 124 7.39 -0.51 18.86
N ASP A 125 8.08 0.02 19.87
CA ASP A 125 7.66 -0.10 21.26
C ASP A 125 7.09 1.22 21.80
N ASN A 126 6.01 1.11 22.57
CA ASN A 126 5.40 2.21 23.33
C ASN A 126 5.13 1.81 24.79
N GLY A 127 5.71 0.70 25.27
CA GLY A 127 5.55 0.17 26.62
C GLY A 127 4.23 -0.56 26.86
N THR A 128 3.35 -0.70 25.86
CA THR A 128 2.08 -1.41 26.02
C THR A 128 2.17 -2.87 25.59
N THR A 129 1.35 -3.73 26.21
CA THR A 129 1.24 -5.15 25.85
C THR A 129 -0.13 -5.42 25.22
N GLY A 130 -0.16 -6.18 24.14
CA GLY A 130 -1.38 -6.59 23.42
C GLY A 130 -2.13 -5.46 22.71
N LYS A 131 -1.50 -4.28 22.54
CA LYS A 131 -2.12 -3.12 21.88
C LYS A 131 -1.42 -2.79 20.57
N TYR A 132 -2.23 -2.51 19.55
CA TYR A 132 -1.81 -1.96 18.28
C TYR A 132 -1.65 -0.43 18.37
N GLY A 133 -0.93 0.16 17.42
CA GLY A 133 -0.88 1.62 17.24
C GLY A 133 0.51 2.24 17.45
N ALA A 134 1.45 1.52 18.08
CA ALA A 134 2.81 2.02 18.27
C ALA A 134 3.52 2.28 16.92
N GLU A 135 3.22 1.45 15.94
CA GLU A 135 3.76 1.46 14.58
C GLU A 135 3.22 2.59 13.70
N VAL A 136 2.03 3.13 14.01
CA VAL A 136 1.28 4.02 13.08
C VAL A 136 2.06 5.29 12.80
N ARG A 137 2.49 5.99 13.85
CA ARG A 137 3.27 7.23 13.71
C ARG A 137 4.65 6.96 13.11
N LEU A 138 5.28 5.87 13.52
CA LEU A 138 6.62 5.49 13.04
C LEU A 138 6.62 5.24 11.53
N ARG A 139 5.65 4.47 11.06
CA ARG A 139 5.45 4.13 9.65
C ARG A 139 5.24 5.38 8.80
N ARG A 140 4.33 6.28 9.21
CA ARG A 140 4.07 7.55 8.50
C ARG A 140 5.32 8.43 8.41
N GLN A 141 6.09 8.54 9.49
CA GLN A 141 7.33 9.33 9.50
C GLN A 141 8.42 8.71 8.62
N LEU A 142 8.55 7.37 8.63
CA LEU A 142 9.50 6.67 7.78
C LEU A 142 9.13 6.82 6.30
N GLU A 143 7.88 6.59 5.93
CA GLU A 143 7.38 6.75 4.56
C GLU A 143 7.60 8.17 4.03
N LYS A 144 7.29 9.19 4.84
CA LYS A 144 7.56 10.59 4.49
C LYS A 144 9.05 10.88 4.37
N HIS A 145 9.90 10.26 5.19
CA HIS A 145 11.34 10.47 5.09
C HIS A 145 11.93 9.79 3.86
N VAL A 146 11.42 8.61 3.50
CA VAL A 146 11.78 7.89 2.26
C VAL A 146 11.32 8.68 1.04
N SER A 147 10.10 9.24 1.04
CA SER A 147 9.59 10.02 -0.09
C SER A 147 10.43 11.27 -0.41
N LEU A 148 11.12 11.83 0.59
CA LEU A 148 12.03 12.96 0.42
C LEU A 148 13.41 12.57 -0.12
N GLN A 149 13.73 11.28 -0.19
CA GLN A 149 15.02 10.83 -0.72
C GLN A 149 15.05 10.97 -2.24
N LYS A 150 16.15 11.50 -2.77
CA LYS A 150 16.32 11.68 -4.21
C LYS A 150 16.73 10.36 -4.85
N ILE A 151 15.91 9.85 -5.77
CA ILE A 151 16.23 8.62 -6.53
C ILE A 151 17.19 8.95 -7.67
N ASN A 152 17.04 10.11 -8.30
CA ASN A 152 17.82 10.49 -9.48
C ASN A 152 18.27 11.95 -9.36
N THR A 153 19.58 12.15 -9.24
CA THR A 153 20.19 13.48 -9.06
C THR A 153 19.92 14.44 -10.21
N ARG A 154 19.53 13.93 -11.39
CA ARG A 154 19.24 14.74 -12.59
C ARG A 154 17.82 15.30 -12.66
N LEU A 155 16.84 14.64 -12.02
CA LEU A 155 15.42 15.06 -12.06
C LEU A 155 14.94 15.66 -10.75
N GLY A 156 15.70 15.51 -9.65
CA GLY A 156 15.35 16.11 -8.35
C GLY A 156 14.08 15.53 -7.70
N GLN A 157 13.53 14.45 -8.26
CA GLN A 157 12.30 13.82 -7.79
C GLN A 157 12.58 12.91 -6.58
N GLY A 158 11.69 13.01 -5.59
CA GLY A 158 11.66 12.15 -4.42
C GLY A 158 11.17 10.73 -4.74
N VAL A 159 11.20 9.84 -3.75
CA VAL A 159 10.62 8.49 -3.92
C VAL A 159 9.11 8.56 -4.04
N PRO A 160 8.51 8.11 -5.16
CA PRO A 160 7.06 8.02 -5.26
C PRO A 160 6.52 7.01 -4.24
N VAL A 161 5.45 7.39 -3.54
CA VAL A 161 4.76 6.54 -2.56
C VAL A 161 3.36 6.24 -3.07
N VAL A 162 2.94 4.98 -2.97
CA VAL A 162 1.56 4.55 -3.28
C VAL A 162 1.02 3.76 -2.10
N CYS A 163 -0.22 4.04 -1.72
CA CYS A 163 -0.92 3.32 -0.66
C CYS A 163 -1.77 2.19 -1.29
N LEU A 164 -1.56 0.94 -0.90
CA LEU A 164 -2.34 -0.22 -1.36
C LEU A 164 -3.25 -0.72 -0.25
N ILE A 165 -4.55 -0.80 -0.53
CA ILE A 165 -5.58 -1.24 0.42
C ILE A 165 -6.10 -2.64 0.06
N LEU A 166 -6.06 -3.53 1.05
CA LEU A 166 -6.52 -4.91 0.97
C LEU A 166 -7.44 -5.21 2.15
N GLU A 167 -8.73 -5.48 1.89
CA GLU A 167 -9.73 -5.61 2.95
C GLU A 167 -9.71 -4.35 3.86
N GLY A 168 -10.11 -4.45 5.12
CA GLY A 168 -9.81 -3.47 6.15
C GLY A 168 -10.93 -3.28 7.15
N GLY A 169 -10.53 -2.97 8.37
CA GLY A 169 -11.44 -2.39 9.37
C GLY A 169 -11.68 -0.89 9.12
N PRO A 170 -12.50 -0.24 9.96
CA PRO A 170 -12.82 1.18 9.87
C PRO A 170 -11.59 2.10 9.85
N ASN A 171 -10.54 1.74 10.60
CA ASN A 171 -9.28 2.50 10.65
C ASN A 171 -8.58 2.61 9.28
N VAL A 172 -8.82 1.66 8.37
CA VAL A 172 -8.26 1.71 7.01
C VAL A 172 -8.85 2.88 6.22
N ILE A 173 -10.12 3.23 6.44
CA ILE A 173 -10.76 4.39 5.80
C ILE A 173 -10.09 5.67 6.28
N SER A 174 -9.73 5.77 7.56
CA SER A 174 -8.97 6.90 8.11
C SER A 174 -7.57 6.99 7.50
N ILE A 175 -6.88 5.85 7.31
CA ILE A 175 -5.57 5.80 6.62
C ILE A 175 -5.68 6.32 5.19
N VAL A 176 -6.70 5.92 4.44
CA VAL A 176 -6.95 6.40 3.07
C VAL A 176 -7.17 7.91 3.07
N LEU A 177 -8.02 8.40 3.97
CA LEU A 177 -8.29 9.82 4.11
C LEU A 177 -7.02 10.62 4.45
N GLU A 178 -6.20 10.12 5.37
CA GLU A 178 -4.92 10.75 5.73
C GLU A 178 -3.93 10.76 4.57
N SER A 179 -3.81 9.63 3.85
CA SER A 179 -2.94 9.50 2.67
C SER A 179 -3.30 10.54 1.61
N LEU A 180 -4.59 10.72 1.35
CA LEU A 180 -5.11 11.70 0.41
C LEU A 180 -4.95 13.15 0.89
N LYS A 181 -4.84 13.38 2.20
CA LYS A 181 -4.65 14.71 2.82
C LYS A 181 -3.20 15.13 2.97
N GLU A 182 -2.24 14.23 2.73
CA GLU A 182 -0.81 14.59 2.73
C GLU A 182 -0.48 15.66 1.68
N GLU A 183 0.67 16.30 1.87
CA GLU A 183 1.24 17.27 0.94
C GLU A 183 2.67 16.85 0.57
N PRO A 184 2.90 16.37 -0.69
CA PRO A 184 1.89 16.10 -1.72
C PRO A 184 0.99 14.88 -1.36
N PRO A 185 -0.24 14.79 -1.90
CA PRO A 185 -1.13 13.66 -1.66
C PRO A 185 -0.53 12.32 -2.08
N VAL A 186 -0.76 11.29 -1.28
CA VAL A 186 -0.36 9.91 -1.62
C VAL A 186 -1.49 9.23 -2.38
N PRO A 187 -1.28 8.79 -3.64
CA PRO A 187 -2.29 8.04 -4.39
C PRO A 187 -2.61 6.70 -3.72
N VAL A 188 -3.88 6.31 -3.78
CA VAL A 188 -4.41 5.11 -3.12
C VAL A 188 -4.91 4.14 -4.19
N VAL A 189 -4.49 2.88 -4.10
CA VAL A 189 -4.99 1.77 -4.91
C VAL A 189 -5.82 0.87 -4.01
N VAL A 190 -7.08 0.68 -4.37
CA VAL A 190 -8.04 -0.14 -3.61
C VAL A 190 -8.29 -1.45 -4.35
N CYS A 191 -8.13 -2.57 -3.66
CA CYS A 191 -8.38 -3.89 -4.21
C CYS A 191 -9.88 -4.22 -4.11
N ASP A 192 -10.63 -3.95 -5.18
CA ASP A 192 -12.07 -4.24 -5.25
C ASP A 192 -12.33 -5.75 -5.07
N GLY A 193 -13.32 -6.10 -4.25
CA GLY A 193 -13.68 -7.47 -3.90
C GLY A 193 -12.80 -8.12 -2.84
N SER A 194 -11.83 -7.40 -2.25
CA SER A 194 -11.02 -7.92 -1.13
C SER A 194 -11.73 -7.87 0.21
N GLY A 195 -12.87 -7.18 0.32
CA GLY A 195 -13.73 -7.20 1.50
C GLY A 195 -13.79 -5.89 2.28
N ARG A 196 -14.82 -5.80 3.12
CA ARG A 196 -15.04 -4.78 4.17
C ARG A 196 -14.72 -3.34 3.74
N ALA A 197 -13.70 -2.70 4.32
CA ALA A 197 -13.36 -1.31 4.00
C ALA A 197 -13.02 -1.10 2.52
N SER A 198 -12.27 -2.03 1.92
CA SER A 198 -11.88 -1.97 0.51
C SER A 198 -13.11 -1.95 -0.40
N ASP A 199 -14.11 -2.80 -0.12
CA ASP A 199 -15.34 -2.86 -0.93
C ASP A 199 -16.24 -1.65 -0.70
N ILE A 200 -16.27 -1.09 0.52
CA ILE A 200 -17.01 0.16 0.80
C ILE A 200 -16.43 1.32 -0.01
N ILE A 201 -15.10 1.47 -0.01
CA ILE A 201 -14.42 2.53 -0.78
C ILE A 201 -14.61 2.29 -2.28
N SER A 202 -14.51 1.04 -2.74
CA SER A 202 -14.71 0.68 -4.15
C SER A 202 -16.14 0.95 -4.60
N PHE A 203 -17.13 0.65 -3.76
CA PHE A 203 -18.52 0.97 -4.03
C PHE A 203 -18.72 2.49 -4.13
N ALA A 204 -18.22 3.26 -3.15
CA ALA A 204 -18.34 4.72 -3.17
C ALA A 204 -17.69 5.33 -4.42
N HIS A 205 -16.48 4.91 -4.79
CA HIS A 205 -15.79 5.41 -5.98
C HIS A 205 -16.53 5.07 -7.29
N ARG A 206 -17.19 3.91 -7.36
CA ARG A 206 -17.96 3.50 -8.55
C ARG A 206 -19.23 4.32 -8.75
N TYR A 207 -19.88 4.71 -7.66
CA TYR A 207 -21.20 5.34 -7.69
C TYR A 207 -21.19 6.83 -7.33
N CYS A 208 -20.03 7.43 -7.05
CA CYS A 208 -19.91 8.87 -6.89
C CYS A 208 -19.72 9.58 -8.24
N GLU A 209 -20.30 10.77 -8.34
CA GLU A 209 -20.08 11.68 -9.46
C GLU A 209 -18.64 12.24 -9.43
N GLU A 210 -18.26 13.00 -10.47
CA GLU A 210 -16.89 13.54 -10.58
C GLU A 210 -16.55 14.57 -9.50
N ASP A 211 -17.55 15.22 -8.92
CA ASP A 211 -17.42 16.10 -7.75
C ASP A 211 -17.30 15.33 -6.42
N GLY A 212 -17.38 13.99 -6.47
CA GLY A 212 -17.31 13.10 -5.33
C GLY A 212 -18.62 12.95 -4.56
N LEU A 213 -19.76 13.45 -5.06
CA LEU A 213 -21.06 13.31 -4.42
C LEU A 213 -21.77 12.00 -4.82
N VAL A 214 -22.70 11.55 -3.97
CA VAL A 214 -23.57 10.39 -4.24
C VAL A 214 -25.04 10.77 -4.06
N ASN A 215 -25.93 10.16 -4.82
CA ASN A 215 -27.37 10.36 -4.66
C ASN A 215 -27.90 9.74 -3.35
N GLU A 216 -29.12 10.11 -2.93
CA GLU A 216 -29.70 9.64 -1.66
C GLU A 216 -29.89 8.12 -1.60
N SER A 217 -30.21 7.45 -2.71
CA SER A 217 -30.35 5.99 -2.74
C SER A 217 -29.02 5.27 -2.49
N VAL A 218 -27.93 5.74 -3.12
CA VAL A 218 -26.57 5.23 -2.93
C VAL A 218 -26.07 5.52 -1.52
N LYS A 219 -26.40 6.70 -0.98
CA LYS A 219 -26.09 7.07 0.41
C LYS A 219 -26.76 6.14 1.42
N ASP A 220 -28.06 5.86 1.27
CA ASP A 220 -28.77 4.93 2.15
C ASP A 220 -28.19 3.52 2.06
N GLN A 221 -27.87 3.06 0.84
CA GLN A 221 -27.21 1.76 0.64
C GLN A 221 -25.83 1.70 1.28
N LEU A 222 -25.01 2.75 1.14
CA LEU A 222 -23.70 2.86 1.78
C LEU A 222 -23.81 2.81 3.30
N LEU A 223 -24.72 3.57 3.90
CA LEU A 223 -24.94 3.58 5.35
C LEU A 223 -25.32 2.19 5.87
N VAL A 224 -26.27 1.51 5.21
CA VAL A 224 -26.67 0.14 5.57
C VAL A 224 -25.48 -0.83 5.43
N THR A 225 -24.68 -0.68 4.37
CA THR A 225 -23.50 -1.51 4.12
C THR A 225 -22.45 -1.31 5.21
N ILE A 226 -22.13 -0.06 5.57
CA ILE A 226 -21.19 0.28 6.64
C ILE A 226 -21.66 -0.30 7.99
N GLN A 227 -22.95 -0.13 8.32
CA GLN A 227 -23.52 -0.68 9.56
C GLN A 227 -23.34 -2.20 9.64
N LYS A 228 -23.68 -2.92 8.56
CA LYS A 228 -23.57 -4.39 8.50
C LYS A 228 -22.11 -4.85 8.53
N THR A 229 -21.24 -4.20 7.77
CA THR A 229 -19.83 -4.60 7.62
C THR A 229 -19.01 -4.42 8.89
N PHE A 230 -19.30 -3.37 9.67
CA PHE A 230 -18.54 -3.06 10.89
C PHE A 230 -19.31 -3.32 12.19
N ASN A 231 -20.55 -3.78 12.11
CA ASN A 231 -21.47 -3.93 13.24
C ASN A 231 -21.61 -2.62 14.04
N TYR A 232 -21.82 -1.53 13.31
CA TYR A 232 -21.86 -0.16 13.83
C TYR A 232 -23.29 0.37 13.97
N SER A 233 -23.48 1.28 14.93
CA SER A 233 -24.72 2.05 15.05
C SER A 233 -24.89 2.99 13.85
N ARG A 234 -26.11 3.53 13.67
CA ARG A 234 -26.37 4.51 12.61
C ARG A 234 -25.47 5.76 12.73
N SER A 235 -25.21 6.23 13.95
CA SER A 235 -24.35 7.40 14.17
C SER A 235 -22.89 7.10 13.83
N GLN A 236 -22.37 5.93 14.22
CA GLN A 236 -21.02 5.50 13.85
C GLN A 236 -20.90 5.32 12.33
N ALA A 237 -21.91 4.72 11.68
CA ALA A 237 -21.91 4.57 10.24
C ALA A 237 -21.94 5.91 9.50
N GLN A 238 -22.64 6.92 10.04
CA GLN A 238 -22.65 8.27 9.50
C GLN A 238 -21.24 8.90 9.52
N GLN A 239 -20.47 8.69 10.59
CA GLN A 239 -19.09 9.17 10.68
C GLN A 239 -18.18 8.49 9.65
N ILE A 240 -18.30 7.18 9.49
CA ILE A 240 -17.55 6.45 8.45
C ILE A 240 -17.95 6.92 7.06
N PHE A 241 -19.26 7.09 6.80
CA PHE A 241 -19.76 7.60 5.53
C PHE A 241 -19.15 8.96 5.21
N GLN A 242 -19.12 9.89 6.17
CA GLN A 242 -18.48 11.20 5.99
C GLN A 242 -17.00 11.08 5.61
N MET A 243 -16.24 10.18 6.24
CA MET A 243 -14.84 9.94 5.86
C MET A 243 -14.71 9.39 4.44
N VAL A 244 -15.57 8.44 4.06
CA VAL A 244 -15.59 7.88 2.70
C VAL A 244 -15.87 8.98 1.67
N MET A 245 -16.88 9.82 1.91
CA MET A 245 -17.22 10.93 1.02
C MET A 245 -16.10 11.97 0.95
N GLU A 246 -15.39 12.21 2.05
CA GLU A 246 -14.21 13.09 2.04
C GLU A 246 -13.07 12.51 1.19
N CYS A 247 -12.87 11.19 1.18
CA CYS A 247 -11.94 10.54 0.24
C CYS A 247 -12.39 10.74 -1.21
N MET A 248 -13.70 10.66 -1.49
CA MET A 248 -14.25 10.80 -2.85
C MET A 248 -14.09 12.20 -3.44
N LYS A 249 -13.89 13.25 -2.63
CA LYS A 249 -13.50 14.58 -3.14
C LYS A 249 -12.18 14.57 -3.92
N LYS A 250 -11.33 13.56 -3.68
CA LYS A 250 -10.08 13.32 -4.41
C LYS A 250 -10.16 12.02 -5.22
N LYS A 251 -11.32 11.71 -5.80
CA LYS A 251 -11.61 10.49 -6.59
C LYS A 251 -10.50 10.12 -7.57
N ALA A 252 -9.94 11.08 -8.31
CA ALA A 252 -8.88 10.86 -9.29
C ALA A 252 -7.56 10.28 -8.71
N LEU A 253 -7.34 10.40 -7.40
CA LEU A 253 -6.20 9.82 -6.68
C LEU A 253 -6.51 8.46 -6.06
N VAL A 254 -7.75 7.98 -6.18
CA VAL A 254 -8.20 6.67 -5.68
C VAL A 254 -8.41 5.75 -6.88
N GLY A 255 -7.39 4.95 -7.22
CA GLY A 255 -7.48 3.95 -8.27
C GLY A 255 -8.18 2.67 -7.79
N GLN A 256 -9.08 2.12 -8.62
CA GLN A 256 -9.63 0.78 -8.42
C GLN A 256 -8.87 -0.25 -9.24
N GLN A 257 -8.48 -1.36 -8.61
CA GLN A 257 -8.08 -2.55 -9.35
C GLN A 257 -9.25 -3.54 -9.36
N SER A 258 -10.02 -3.56 -10.45
CA SER A 258 -11.11 -4.54 -10.66
C SER A 258 -10.56 -5.81 -11.31
N ILE A 259 -10.90 -6.97 -10.74
CA ILE A 259 -10.36 -8.29 -11.13
C ILE A 259 -11.23 -8.96 -12.21
N LEU A 260 -12.34 -8.32 -12.63
CA LEU A 260 -13.23 -8.88 -13.65
C LEU A 260 -12.58 -8.98 -15.05
N HIS A 261 -11.43 -8.31 -15.27
CA HIS A 261 -10.61 -8.51 -16.46
C HIS A 261 -9.27 -9.14 -16.10
N SER A 262 -9.20 -10.45 -16.35
CA SER A 262 -8.08 -11.37 -16.17
C SER A 262 -6.91 -11.14 -17.14
N ASP A 263 -6.54 -9.88 -17.38
CA ASP A 263 -5.24 -9.50 -17.93
C ASP A 263 -4.59 -8.52 -16.94
N ALA A 264 -3.35 -8.80 -16.55
CA ALA A 264 -2.69 -8.21 -15.40
C ALA A 264 -2.72 -6.66 -15.35
N ALA A 265 -3.30 -6.13 -14.27
CA ALA A 265 -3.01 -4.81 -13.70
C ALA A 265 -3.29 -3.58 -14.59
N ASN A 266 -4.56 -3.22 -14.74
CA ASN A 266 -4.93 -1.82 -14.92
C ASN A 266 -4.93 -1.14 -13.54
N ILE A 267 -3.79 -0.60 -13.12
CA ILE A 267 -3.76 0.48 -12.13
C ILE A 267 -4.13 1.76 -12.90
N SER A 268 -5.41 2.06 -13.01
CA SER A 268 -5.84 3.36 -13.53
C SER A 268 -5.88 4.37 -12.38
N VAL A 269 -4.71 4.90 -12.00
CA VAL A 269 -4.65 6.23 -11.37
C VAL A 269 -4.56 7.23 -12.52
N SER A 270 -5.65 7.29 -13.30
CA SER A 270 -5.77 8.29 -14.35
C SER A 270 -6.24 9.57 -13.68
N SER A 271 -5.47 10.65 -13.88
CA SER A 271 -5.90 12.06 -13.75
C SER A 271 -5.69 12.80 -12.41
N GLY A 272 -4.77 12.39 -11.54
CA GLY A 272 -4.57 13.08 -10.25
C GLY A 272 -3.28 13.89 -10.08
N THR A 273 -2.24 13.60 -10.85
CA THR A 273 -0.97 14.32 -10.76
C THR A 273 -0.89 15.33 -11.90
N ASN A 274 -0.69 16.61 -11.58
CA ASN A 274 -0.23 17.65 -12.53
C ASN A 274 1.21 17.37 -13.01
N ALA A 275 1.57 16.10 -13.15
CA ALA A 275 2.87 15.64 -13.57
C ALA A 275 2.87 15.61 -15.09
N SER A 276 3.94 16.14 -15.69
CA SER A 276 4.08 16.21 -17.14
C SER A 276 4.03 14.80 -17.75
N ALA A 277 3.74 14.68 -19.06
CA ALA A 277 3.78 13.39 -19.76
C ALA A 277 5.13 12.66 -19.56
N SER A 278 6.21 13.40 -19.32
CA SER A 278 7.54 12.87 -18.97
C SER A 278 7.58 12.22 -17.57
N ASP A 279 6.84 12.75 -16.60
CA ASP A 279 6.77 12.24 -15.24
C ASP A 279 5.87 11.00 -15.16
N GLN A 280 4.76 10.99 -15.92
CA GLN A 280 3.91 9.82 -16.09
C GLN A 280 4.68 8.66 -16.76
N LEU A 281 5.52 8.98 -17.75
CA LEU A 281 6.43 8.03 -18.39
C LEU A 281 7.50 7.53 -17.40
N SER A 282 8.06 8.42 -16.57
CA SER A 282 9.06 8.07 -15.57
C SER A 282 8.50 7.19 -14.45
N LEU A 283 7.24 7.41 -14.04
CA LEU A 283 6.49 6.56 -13.11
C LEU A 283 6.20 5.17 -13.71
N ALA A 284 5.75 5.10 -14.97
CA ALA A 284 5.54 3.84 -15.67
C ALA A 284 6.84 3.04 -15.89
N LEU A 285 7.95 3.74 -16.16
CA LEU A 285 9.29 3.17 -16.26
C LEU A 285 9.83 2.74 -14.89
N ALA A 286 9.59 3.50 -13.82
CA ALA A 286 9.95 3.14 -12.44
C ALA A 286 9.20 1.89 -11.96
N TRP A 287 7.99 1.65 -12.47
CA TRP A 287 7.21 0.42 -12.25
C TRP A 287 7.66 -0.74 -13.14
N ASN A 288 8.64 -0.53 -14.03
CA ASN A 288 9.11 -1.50 -15.01
C ASN A 288 7.95 -2.11 -15.85
N ARG A 289 6.94 -1.28 -16.18
CA ARG A 289 5.72 -1.65 -16.90
C ARG A 289 5.53 -0.79 -18.14
N VAL A 290 6.22 -1.18 -19.22
CA VAL A 290 6.18 -0.55 -20.57
C VAL A 290 4.77 -0.52 -21.17
N ASP A 291 3.91 -1.43 -20.74
CA ASP A 291 2.51 -1.57 -21.16
C ASP A 291 1.59 -0.46 -20.62
N ILE A 292 1.83 0.06 -19.40
CA ILE A 292 1.09 1.20 -18.83
C ILE A 292 1.49 2.50 -19.53
N ALA A 293 2.78 2.66 -19.86
CA ALA A 293 3.24 3.77 -20.69
C ALA A 293 2.56 3.75 -22.06
N ARG A 294 2.37 2.58 -22.65
CA ARG A 294 1.75 2.42 -23.98
C ARG A 294 0.25 2.70 -24.00
N SER A 295 -0.48 2.34 -22.94
CA SER A 295 -1.95 2.48 -22.89
C SER A 295 -2.44 3.83 -22.37
N GLN A 296 -1.66 4.54 -21.55
CA GLN A 296 -2.07 5.82 -20.96
C GLN A 296 -1.36 7.05 -21.54
N ILE A 297 -0.17 6.91 -22.13
CA ILE A 297 0.61 8.05 -22.68
C ILE A 297 0.47 8.16 -24.20
N PHE A 298 0.22 7.05 -24.91
CA PHE A 298 0.11 7.02 -26.37
C PHE A 298 -1.33 6.91 -26.91
N VAL A 299 -2.34 6.94 -26.04
CA VAL A 299 -3.75 6.89 -26.47
C VAL A 299 -4.34 8.28 -26.35
N TYR A 300 -4.63 8.89 -27.50
CA TYR A 300 -5.03 10.28 -27.77
C TYR A 300 -3.90 11.28 -28.05
N GLY A 301 -3.36 11.22 -29.27
CA GLY A 301 -3.15 12.42 -30.11
C GLY A 301 -2.30 13.58 -29.56
N LEU A 302 -1.48 13.39 -28.53
CA LEU A 302 -0.51 14.40 -28.11
C LEU A 302 0.60 14.44 -29.16
N HIS A 303 0.54 15.43 -30.04
CA HIS A 303 1.64 15.80 -30.93
C HIS A 303 2.89 16.06 -30.08
N TRP A 304 3.80 15.09 -30.09
CA TRP A 304 5.16 15.29 -29.60
C TRP A 304 5.79 16.42 -30.43
N PRO A 305 6.41 17.45 -29.83
CA PRO A 305 7.25 18.35 -30.59
C PRO A 305 8.38 17.51 -31.17
N VAL A 306 8.34 17.31 -32.49
CA VAL A 306 9.36 16.58 -33.27
C VAL A 306 10.64 17.41 -33.25
N SER A 307 11.39 17.35 -32.16
CA SER A 307 12.66 18.03 -31.99
C SER A 307 13.53 17.31 -30.97
N ALA A 308 13.65 15.98 -31.09
CA ALA A 308 14.69 15.22 -30.39
C ALA A 308 15.25 14.03 -31.18
N ALA A 309 14.86 13.86 -32.46
CA ALA A 309 15.33 12.76 -33.29
C ALA A 309 15.58 13.21 -34.74
N ALA A 310 16.68 13.95 -34.94
CA ALA A 310 17.36 14.22 -36.21
C ALA A 310 18.68 14.93 -35.80
N ILE A 311 19.91 14.56 -36.15
CA ILE A 311 20.50 13.73 -37.19
C ILE A 311 21.89 13.31 -36.64
N LEU A 312 22.17 12.01 -36.50
CA LEU A 312 23.55 11.50 -36.55
C LEU A 312 23.61 10.64 -37.81
N GLY A 313 23.94 11.28 -38.93
CA GLY A 313 24.35 10.59 -40.14
C GLY A 313 25.78 10.04 -39.96
N PRO A 314 26.11 8.89 -40.56
CA PRO A 314 27.45 8.34 -40.48
C PRO A 314 28.39 9.19 -41.35
N SER A 315 29.47 9.67 -40.75
CA SER A 315 30.65 10.13 -41.48
C SER A 315 31.49 8.91 -41.87
N GLY A 316 31.55 8.64 -43.17
CA GLY A 316 32.32 7.56 -43.81
C GLY A 316 31.80 7.28 -45.21
#